data_AF-A0A2N3JSQ5-F1
#
_entry.id   AF-A0A2N3JSQ5-F1
#
_cell.length_a   1.000
_cell.length_b   1.000
_cell.length_c   1.000
_cell.angle_alpha   90.00
_cell.angle_beta   90.00
_cell.angle_gamma   90.00
#
_symmetry.space_group_name_H-M   'P 1'
#
loop_
_entity.id
_entity.type
_entity.pdbx_description
1 polymer ?
#
loop_
_entity_poly.entity_id
_entity_poly.type
_entity_poly.pdbx_seq_one_letter_code
_entity_poly.pdbx_strand_id
1 'polypeptide(L)'
;FGSEMILVQSTGMAQWLQMTLSQKFGIAANIDFPLPASFIWDMFVRVLPEIPKESAFNKQSMSWKLMTLLPQLLEREDFTLLRHYLTDDSDKRKLFQLSSKAADLFDQYLVYRPDWLAQWETGHLVEGLGEAQAWQAPLWKALVEYTHQLGQPRWHRANLYQRFIETLESATTCPPGLPSRVFICGISALPPVYLQALQE
;
A
#
# COMPACT_ATOMS: atom_id res chain seq x y z
N PHE A 1 -4.76 14.75 -24.47
CA PHE A 1 -3.47 15.44 -24.30
C PHE A 1 -2.65 14.65 -23.28
N GLY A 2 -1.42 14.24 -23.62
CA GLY A 2 -0.55 13.49 -22.70
C GLY A 2 0.13 14.44 -21.71
N SER A 3 0.00 14.14 -20.42
CA SER A 3 0.69 14.86 -19.34
C SER A 3 2.15 14.39 -19.21
N GLU A 4 3.05 15.33 -18.90
CA GLU A 4 4.42 14.99 -18.49
C GLU A 4 4.40 14.53 -17.03
N MET A 5 5.08 13.42 -16.74
CA MET A 5 4.98 12.77 -15.43
C MET A 5 6.29 12.85 -14.67
N ILE A 6 6.26 13.46 -13.48
CA ILE A 6 7.43 13.61 -12.61
C ILE A 6 7.12 13.12 -11.19
N LEU A 7 7.67 11.97 -10.81
CA LEU A 7 7.55 11.45 -9.44
C LEU A 7 8.32 12.35 -8.49
N VAL A 8 7.65 12.81 -7.45
CA VAL A 8 8.22 13.63 -6.37
C VAL A 8 7.79 13.10 -5.01
N GLN A 9 8.57 13.39 -3.97
CA GLN A 9 8.24 13.02 -2.59
C GLN A 9 7.69 14.19 -1.74
N SER A 10 7.65 15.41 -2.29
CA SER A 10 7.15 16.57 -1.56
C SER A 10 6.51 17.60 -2.49
N THR A 11 5.54 18.33 -1.94
CA THR A 11 4.90 19.47 -2.63
C THR A 11 5.89 20.58 -2.93
N GLY A 12 6.88 20.80 -2.06
CA GLY A 12 7.95 21.79 -2.29
C GLY A 12 8.78 21.48 -3.52
N MET A 13 9.09 20.20 -3.79
CA MET A 13 9.79 19.79 -5.00
C MET A 13 8.94 20.02 -6.25
N ALA A 14 7.65 19.70 -6.20
CA ALA A 14 6.72 19.97 -7.30
C ALA A 14 6.69 21.47 -7.66
N GLN A 15 6.55 22.34 -6.64
CA GLN A 15 6.54 23.79 -6.84
C GLN A 15 7.86 24.31 -7.41
N TRP A 16 8.99 23.85 -6.87
CA TRP A 16 10.31 24.22 -7.36
C TRP A 16 10.50 23.82 -8.84
N LEU A 17 10.08 22.61 -9.22
CA LEU A 17 10.12 22.13 -10.60
C LEU A 17 9.23 22.96 -11.51
N GLN A 18 7.98 23.24 -11.11
CA GLN A 18 7.06 24.07 -11.90
C GLN A 18 7.65 25.46 -12.19
N MET A 19 8.18 26.13 -11.17
CA MET A 19 8.80 27.45 -11.31
C MET A 19 10.06 27.40 -12.19
N THR A 20 10.92 26.41 -11.98
CA THR A 20 12.18 26.28 -12.71
C THR A 20 11.93 25.96 -14.19
N LEU A 21 10.98 25.06 -14.48
CA LEU A 21 10.59 24.72 -15.83
C LEU A 21 9.92 25.90 -16.54
N SER A 22 9.03 26.64 -15.86
CA SER A 22 8.39 27.81 -16.46
C SER A 22 9.38 28.92 -16.79
N GLN A 23 10.41 29.12 -15.97
CA GLN A 23 11.48 30.10 -16.25
C GLN A 23 12.32 29.71 -17.47
N LYS A 24 12.60 28.42 -17.65
CA LYS A 24 13.43 27.93 -18.78
C LYS A 24 12.65 27.80 -20.09
N PHE A 25 11.39 27.39 -20.02
CA PHE A 25 10.56 27.09 -21.20
C PHE A 25 9.47 28.13 -21.47
N GLY A 26 9.37 29.19 -20.65
CA GLY A 26 8.36 30.24 -20.75
C GLY A 26 7.01 29.88 -20.11
N ILE A 27 6.68 28.58 -20.02
CA ILE A 27 5.48 28.07 -19.35
C ILE A 27 5.74 26.63 -18.86
N ALA A 28 5.15 26.27 -17.72
CA ALA A 28 5.07 24.89 -17.25
C ALA A 28 3.59 24.55 -17.07
N ALA A 29 3.06 23.63 -17.88
CA ALA A 29 1.67 23.25 -17.87
C ALA A 29 1.53 21.75 -18.18
N ASN A 30 0.42 21.14 -17.74
CA ASN A 30 0.10 19.72 -17.96
C ASN A 30 1.20 18.76 -17.45
N ILE A 31 1.68 19.00 -16.22
CA ILE A 31 2.67 18.17 -15.54
C ILE A 31 2.03 17.56 -14.29
N ASP A 32 2.05 16.23 -14.19
CA ASP A 32 1.60 15.51 -13.00
C ASP A 32 2.77 15.24 -12.06
N PHE A 33 2.54 15.47 -10.77
CA PHE A 33 3.50 15.26 -9.69
C PHE A 33 3.05 14.18 -8.69
N PRO A 34 2.86 12.92 -9.11
CA PRO A 34 2.38 11.87 -8.21
C PRO A 34 3.47 11.43 -7.23
N LEU A 35 3.03 10.99 -6.04
CA LEU A 35 3.88 10.25 -5.12
C LEU A 35 4.21 8.87 -5.72
N PRO A 36 5.39 8.28 -5.44
CA PRO A 36 5.76 6.97 -5.98
C PRO A 36 4.71 5.89 -5.71
N ALA A 37 4.17 5.82 -4.50
CA ALA A 37 3.18 4.82 -4.14
C ALA A 37 1.85 4.96 -4.91
N SER A 38 1.45 6.19 -5.24
CA SER A 38 0.24 6.46 -6.04
C SER A 38 0.47 6.14 -7.51
N PHE A 39 1.66 6.48 -8.02
CA PHE A 39 2.05 6.15 -9.39
C PHE A 39 2.08 4.64 -9.63
N ILE A 40 2.73 3.87 -8.75
CA ILE A 40 2.79 2.41 -8.89
C ILE A 40 1.39 1.79 -8.89
N TRP A 41 0.48 2.27 -8.03
CA TRP A 41 -0.90 1.80 -8.04
C TRP A 41 -1.64 2.15 -9.35
N ASP A 42 -1.45 3.36 -9.87
CA ASP A 42 -2.01 3.75 -11.17
C ASP A 42 -1.48 2.83 -12.29
N MET A 43 -0.20 2.44 -12.26
CA MET A 43 0.35 1.47 -13.23
C MET A 43 -0.29 0.09 -13.08
N PHE A 44 -0.55 -0.39 -11.86
CA PHE A 44 -1.31 -1.63 -11.66
C PHE A 44 -2.70 -1.57 -12.30
N VAL A 45 -3.41 -0.46 -12.13
CA VAL A 45 -4.76 -0.27 -12.71
C VAL A 45 -4.74 -0.28 -14.24
N ARG A 46 -3.67 0.21 -14.85
CA ARG A 46 -3.54 0.27 -16.31
C ARG A 46 -3.11 -1.05 -16.94
N VAL A 47 -2.19 -1.77 -16.29
CA VAL A 47 -1.58 -2.98 -16.85
C VAL A 47 -2.35 -4.24 -16.48
N LEU A 48 -2.85 -4.33 -15.24
CA LEU A 48 -3.57 -5.52 -14.77
C LEU A 48 -5.08 -5.36 -14.97
N PRO A 49 -5.77 -6.43 -15.40
CA PRO A 49 -7.21 -6.38 -15.61
C PRO A 49 -7.98 -6.25 -14.29
N GLU A 50 -9.07 -5.46 -14.32
CA GLU A 50 -10.08 -5.38 -13.25
C GLU A 50 -9.56 -4.95 -11.87
N ILE A 51 -8.49 -4.14 -11.83
CA ILE A 51 -8.00 -3.56 -10.58
C ILE A 51 -8.80 -2.29 -10.25
N PRO A 52 -9.32 -2.14 -9.01
CA PRO A 52 -10.03 -0.94 -8.59
C PRO A 52 -9.08 0.26 -8.54
N LYS A 53 -9.63 1.46 -8.84
CA LYS A 53 -8.88 2.72 -8.78
C LYS A 53 -8.23 2.97 -7.42
N GLU A 54 -8.84 2.47 -6.35
CA GLU A 54 -8.30 2.54 -4.99
C GLU A 54 -8.28 1.15 -4.35
N SER A 55 -7.23 0.86 -3.59
CA SER A 55 -7.14 -0.40 -2.83
C SER A 55 -8.14 -0.41 -1.67
N ALA A 56 -8.82 -1.54 -1.48
CA ALA A 56 -9.59 -1.81 -0.26
C ALA A 56 -8.70 -1.91 1.01
N PHE A 57 -7.38 -2.00 0.83
CA PHE A 57 -6.36 -2.07 1.88
C PHE A 57 -5.60 -0.75 2.02
N ASN A 58 -6.21 0.39 1.69
CA ASN A 58 -5.65 1.68 2.10
C ASN A 58 -5.71 1.83 3.63
N LYS A 59 -4.73 2.55 4.19
CA LYS A 59 -4.57 2.75 5.63
C LYS A 59 -5.87 3.12 6.34
N GLN A 60 -6.62 4.10 5.82
CA GLN A 60 -7.86 4.57 6.44
C GLN A 60 -8.92 3.47 6.50
N SER A 61 -9.12 2.75 5.40
CA SER A 61 -10.09 1.66 5.31
C SER A 61 -9.69 0.49 6.21
N MET A 62 -8.40 0.16 6.27
CA MET A 62 -7.89 -0.86 7.19
C MET A 62 -8.16 -0.48 8.64
N SER A 63 -7.93 0.77 9.05
CA SER A 63 -8.21 1.22 10.42
C SER A 63 -9.65 0.95 10.85
N TRP A 64 -10.64 1.25 10.00
CA TRP A 64 -12.05 1.03 10.30
C TRP A 64 -12.43 -0.46 10.34
N LYS A 65 -11.90 -1.25 9.41
CA LYS A 65 -12.12 -2.71 9.40
C LYS A 65 -11.52 -3.35 10.65
N LEU A 66 -10.30 -2.98 11.01
CA LEU A 66 -9.62 -3.49 12.20
C LEU A 66 -10.35 -3.08 13.48
N MET A 67 -10.91 -1.87 13.54
CA MET A 67 -11.74 -1.42 14.66
C MET A 67 -12.99 -2.30 14.85
N THR A 68 -13.51 -2.88 13.76
CA THR A 68 -14.65 -3.81 13.79
C THR A 68 -14.21 -5.23 14.17
N LEU A 69 -13.05 -5.67 13.70
CA LEU A 69 -12.53 -7.03 13.89
C LEU A 69 -11.89 -7.26 15.26
N LEU A 70 -11.09 -6.31 15.74
CA LEU A 70 -10.32 -6.46 16.97
C LEU A 70 -11.18 -6.93 18.16
N PRO A 71 -12.35 -6.32 18.46
CA PRO A 71 -13.21 -6.76 19.56
C PRO A 71 -13.64 -8.23 19.47
N GLN A 72 -13.82 -8.76 18.25
CA GLN A 72 -14.23 -10.14 18.01
C GLN A 72 -13.07 -11.13 18.20
N LEU A 73 -11.83 -10.67 18.09
CA LEU A 73 -10.63 -11.48 18.19
C LEU A 73 -10.02 -11.48 19.59
N LEU A 74 -10.41 -10.55 20.47
CA LEU A 74 -9.79 -10.38 21.80
C LEU A 74 -9.86 -11.64 22.67
N GLU A 75 -10.92 -12.45 22.54
CA GLU A 75 -11.12 -13.67 23.33
C GLU A 75 -10.16 -14.81 22.97
N ARG A 76 -9.42 -14.70 21.86
CA ARG A 76 -8.37 -15.66 21.50
C ARG A 76 -7.13 -15.48 22.39
N GLU A 77 -6.43 -16.58 22.65
CA GLU A 77 -5.20 -16.58 23.47
C GLU A 77 -4.12 -15.69 22.84
N ASP A 78 -3.99 -15.71 21.52
CA ASP A 78 -3.02 -14.88 20.77
C ASP A 78 -3.20 -13.38 21.02
N PHE A 79 -4.41 -12.94 21.39
CA PHE A 79 -4.77 -11.53 21.58
C PHE A 79 -4.76 -11.11 23.05
N THR A 80 -4.27 -11.95 23.96
CA THR A 80 -4.29 -11.68 25.41
C THR A 80 -3.65 -10.34 25.78
N LEU A 81 -2.54 -9.96 25.14
CA LEU A 81 -1.89 -8.66 25.37
C LEU A 81 -2.82 -7.50 24.98
N LEU A 82 -3.49 -7.60 23.83
CA LEU A 82 -4.41 -6.58 23.33
C LEU A 82 -5.70 -6.52 24.16
N ARG A 83 -6.18 -7.68 24.64
CA ARG A 83 -7.33 -7.77 25.55
C ARG A 83 -7.10 -6.96 26.80
N HIS A 84 -5.98 -7.16 27.49
CA HIS A 84 -5.62 -6.41 28.69
C HIS A 84 -5.46 -4.90 28.42
N TYR A 85 -4.89 -4.54 27.27
CA TYR A 85 -4.74 -3.13 26.89
C TYR A 85 -6.10 -2.42 26.71
N LEU A 86 -7.11 -3.13 26.20
CA LEU A 86 -8.44 -2.59 25.87
C LEU A 86 -9.47 -2.70 27.00
N THR A 87 -9.15 -3.29 28.15
CA THR A 87 -10.12 -3.56 29.24
C THR A 87 -10.86 -2.32 29.75
N ASP A 88 -10.18 -1.16 29.83
CA ASP A 88 -10.74 0.11 30.32
C ASP A 88 -10.88 1.14 29.18
N ASP A 89 -11.54 0.77 28.07
CA ASP A 89 -11.71 1.61 26.88
C ASP A 89 -13.17 2.05 26.67
N SER A 90 -13.76 2.71 27.66
CA SER A 90 -15.17 3.11 27.64
C SER A 90 -15.53 4.09 26.51
N ASP A 91 -14.57 4.87 26.02
CA ASP A 91 -14.73 5.86 24.94
C ASP A 91 -14.25 5.35 23.57
N LYS A 92 -13.85 4.07 23.45
CA LYS A 92 -13.30 3.44 22.23
C LYS A 92 -12.01 4.09 21.70
N ARG A 93 -11.35 4.94 22.50
CA ARG A 93 -10.18 5.70 22.06
C ARG A 93 -8.97 4.79 21.85
N LYS A 94 -8.69 3.88 22.80
CA LYS A 94 -7.58 2.92 22.70
C LYS A 94 -7.81 1.97 21.53
N LEU A 95 -9.04 1.50 21.33
CA LEU A 95 -9.40 0.65 20.21
C LEU A 95 -9.11 1.34 18.88
N PHE A 96 -9.56 2.58 18.69
CA PHE A 96 -9.33 3.32 17.46
C PHE A 96 -7.82 3.60 17.23
N GLN A 97 -7.09 3.98 18.28
CA GLN A 97 -5.64 4.19 18.19
C GLN A 97 -4.89 2.91 17.83
N LEU A 98 -5.21 1.79 18.47
CA LEU A 98 -4.64 0.48 18.18
C LEU A 98 -4.94 0.06 16.74
N SER A 99 -6.19 0.19 16.31
CA SER A 99 -6.62 -0.14 14.95
C SER A 99 -5.86 0.69 13.91
N SER A 100 -5.68 1.99 14.19
CA SER A 100 -4.93 2.89 13.31
C SER A 100 -3.45 2.56 13.28
N LYS A 101 -2.83 2.22 14.41
CA LYS A 101 -1.42 1.82 14.47
C LYS A 101 -1.17 0.45 13.84
N ALA A 102 -2.10 -0.49 13.97
CA ALA A 102 -2.05 -1.75 13.26
C ALA A 102 -2.18 -1.55 11.75
N ALA A 103 -3.10 -0.70 11.30
CA ALA A 103 -3.23 -0.33 9.89
C ALA A 103 -1.96 0.37 9.36
N ASP A 104 -1.33 1.24 10.15
CA ASP A 104 -0.04 1.87 9.81
C ASP A 104 1.06 0.83 9.56
N LEU A 105 1.13 -0.20 10.41
CA LEU A 105 2.11 -1.28 10.26
C LEU A 105 1.81 -2.15 9.04
N PHE A 106 0.55 -2.50 8.80
CA PHE A 106 0.17 -3.27 7.60
C PHE A 106 0.43 -2.50 6.31
N ASP A 107 0.18 -1.18 6.26
CA ASP A 107 0.52 -0.34 5.10
C ASP A 107 2.04 -0.33 4.84
N GLN A 108 2.87 -0.35 5.89
CA GLN A 108 4.31 -0.49 5.76
C GLN A 108 4.73 -1.90 5.31
N TYR A 109 4.16 -2.96 5.89
CA TYR A 109 4.47 -4.34 5.50
C TYR A 109 4.09 -4.62 4.05
N LEU A 110 2.99 -4.02 3.56
CA LEU A 110 2.56 -4.10 2.16
C LEU A 110 3.61 -3.60 1.15
N VAL A 111 4.58 -2.78 1.60
CA VAL A 111 5.63 -2.21 0.77
C VAL A 111 7.00 -2.83 1.07
N TYR A 112 7.34 -3.00 2.34
CA TYR A 112 8.68 -3.41 2.75
C TYR A 112 8.82 -4.90 3.03
N ARG A 113 7.74 -5.59 3.39
CA ARG A 113 7.74 -7.02 3.75
C ARG A 113 6.51 -7.74 3.15
N PRO A 114 6.31 -7.65 1.82
CA PRO A 114 5.15 -8.26 1.18
C PRO A 114 5.07 -9.78 1.42
N ASP A 115 6.22 -10.44 1.53
CA ASP A 115 6.32 -11.88 1.75
C ASP A 115 5.74 -12.32 3.11
N TRP A 116 5.85 -11.48 4.14
CA TRP A 116 5.28 -11.77 5.46
C TRP A 116 3.76 -11.86 5.37
N LEU A 117 3.13 -10.91 4.66
CA LEU A 117 1.69 -10.86 4.50
C LEU A 117 1.17 -12.07 3.72
N ALA A 118 1.88 -12.49 2.68
CA ALA A 118 1.56 -13.69 1.91
C ALA A 118 1.61 -14.96 2.78
N GLN A 119 2.63 -15.10 3.63
CA GLN A 119 2.73 -16.22 4.57
C GLN A 119 1.61 -16.18 5.62
N TRP A 120 1.36 -15.01 6.24
CA TRP A 120 0.33 -14.84 7.26
C TRP A 120 -1.08 -15.09 6.73
N GLU A 121 -1.37 -14.70 5.49
CA GLU A 121 -2.66 -14.96 4.83
C GLU A 121 -2.96 -16.47 4.74
N THR A 122 -1.92 -17.29 4.50
CA THR A 122 -2.04 -18.76 4.50
C THR A 122 -2.01 -19.38 5.90
N GLY A 123 -1.80 -18.58 6.95
CA GLY A 123 -1.71 -19.02 8.34
C GLY A 123 -0.33 -19.51 8.77
N HIS A 124 0.71 -19.33 7.94
CA HIS A 124 2.08 -19.65 8.31
C HIS A 124 2.74 -18.48 9.03
N LEU A 125 3.59 -18.77 10.01
CA LEU A 125 4.41 -17.77 10.70
C LEU A 125 5.79 -17.68 10.03
N VAL A 126 6.38 -16.49 10.07
CA VAL A 126 7.73 -16.22 9.59
C VAL A 126 8.71 -16.43 10.73
N GLU A 127 9.76 -17.22 10.49
CA GLU A 127 10.82 -17.45 11.48
C GLU A 127 11.64 -16.19 11.77
N GLY A 128 12.10 -16.05 13.01
CA GLY A 128 12.95 -14.93 13.43
C GLY A 128 12.22 -13.61 13.68
N LEU A 129 10.88 -13.57 13.60
CA LEU A 129 10.10 -12.41 14.03
C LEU A 129 9.78 -12.47 15.52
N GLY A 130 9.62 -11.29 16.15
CA GLY A 130 9.29 -11.18 17.57
C GLY A 130 7.86 -11.61 17.90
N GLU A 131 7.55 -11.64 19.20
CA GLU A 131 6.27 -12.12 19.76
C GLU A 131 5.03 -11.41 19.20
N ALA A 132 5.17 -10.16 18.75
CA ALA A 132 4.07 -9.41 18.16
C ALA A 132 3.47 -10.09 16.90
N GLN A 133 4.26 -10.92 16.20
CA GLN A 133 3.76 -11.72 15.09
C GLN A 133 2.57 -12.60 15.51
N ALA A 134 2.55 -13.09 16.76
CA ALA A 134 1.51 -13.99 17.26
C ALA A 134 0.10 -13.40 17.12
N TRP A 135 -0.07 -12.08 17.30
CA TRP A 135 -1.37 -11.42 17.08
C TRP A 135 -1.46 -10.74 15.72
N GLN A 136 -0.35 -10.26 15.15
CA GLN A 136 -0.36 -9.57 13.85
C GLN A 136 -0.72 -10.49 12.69
N ALA A 137 -0.16 -11.71 12.65
CA ALA A 137 -0.44 -12.67 11.59
C ALA A 137 -1.92 -13.09 11.53
N PRO A 138 -2.55 -13.56 12.63
CA PRO A 138 -3.97 -13.88 12.61
C PRO A 138 -4.85 -12.65 12.38
N LEU A 139 -4.44 -11.46 12.84
CA LEU A 139 -5.18 -10.22 12.58
C LEU A 139 -5.17 -9.85 11.09
N TRP A 140 -4.02 -9.98 10.42
CA TRP A 140 -3.91 -9.75 8.98
C TRP A 140 -4.80 -10.72 8.21
N LYS A 141 -4.73 -12.02 8.52
CA LYS A 141 -5.59 -13.04 7.91
C LYS A 141 -7.07 -12.70 8.08
N ALA A 142 -7.49 -12.34 9.29
CA ALA A 142 -8.86 -11.93 9.57
C ALA A 142 -9.27 -10.67 8.78
N LEU A 143 -8.37 -9.70 8.60
CA LEU A 143 -8.62 -8.50 7.80
C LEU A 143 -8.87 -8.83 6.32
N VAL A 144 -8.09 -9.75 5.74
CA VAL A 144 -8.26 -10.20 4.36
C VAL A 144 -9.58 -10.94 4.20
N GLU A 145 -9.87 -11.91 5.07
CA GLU A 145 -11.11 -12.69 5.07
C GLU A 145 -12.34 -11.78 5.23
N TYR A 146 -12.30 -10.82 6.15
CA TYR A 146 -13.38 -9.87 6.36
C TYR A 146 -13.58 -8.94 5.16
N THR A 147 -12.49 -8.47 4.54
CA THR A 147 -12.56 -7.66 3.32
C THR A 147 -13.25 -8.43 2.19
N HIS A 148 -12.96 -9.73 2.06
CA HIS A 148 -13.63 -10.60 1.12
C HIS A 148 -15.12 -10.78 1.43
N GLN A 149 -15.50 -10.97 2.71
CA GLN A 149 -16.89 -11.05 3.14
C GLN A 149 -17.70 -9.78 2.84
N LEU A 150 -17.05 -8.60 2.87
CA LEU A 150 -17.64 -7.32 2.47
C LEU A 150 -17.82 -7.18 0.95
N GLY A 151 -17.45 -8.19 0.15
CA GLY A 151 -17.52 -8.17 -1.31
C GLY A 151 -16.52 -7.20 -1.95
N GLN A 152 -15.47 -6.81 -1.21
CA GLN A 152 -14.46 -5.88 -1.72
C GLN A 152 -13.30 -6.62 -2.40
N PRO A 153 -12.62 -5.99 -3.37
CA PRO A 153 -11.49 -6.62 -4.05
C PRO A 153 -10.37 -6.99 -3.08
N ARG A 154 -9.84 -8.22 -3.21
CA ARG A 154 -8.70 -8.73 -2.43
C ARG A 154 -7.35 -8.11 -2.81
N TRP A 155 -7.35 -7.14 -3.72
CA TRP A 155 -6.15 -6.59 -4.31
C TRP A 155 -5.45 -5.60 -3.38
N HIS A 156 -4.20 -5.90 -3.05
CA HIS A 156 -3.31 -5.04 -2.27
C HIS A 156 -1.92 -5.03 -2.88
N ARG A 157 -1.09 -4.06 -2.50
CA ARG A 157 0.22 -3.83 -3.15
C ARG A 157 1.07 -5.10 -3.20
N ALA A 158 1.16 -5.83 -2.09
CA ALA A 158 1.96 -7.05 -2.01
C ALA A 158 1.55 -8.14 -3.03
N ASN A 159 0.25 -8.38 -3.25
CA ASN A 159 -0.20 -9.47 -4.14
C ASN A 159 -0.32 -9.06 -5.62
N LEU A 160 -0.43 -7.76 -5.89
CA LEU A 160 -0.43 -7.24 -7.26
C LEU A 160 0.98 -7.10 -7.82
N TYR A 161 1.95 -6.84 -6.96
CA TYR A 161 3.30 -6.49 -7.37
C TYR A 161 3.96 -7.57 -8.23
N GLN A 162 3.97 -8.82 -7.74
CA GLN A 162 4.57 -9.94 -8.47
C GLN A 162 3.85 -10.17 -9.81
N ARG A 163 2.51 -10.12 -9.80
CA ARG A 163 1.70 -10.27 -11.01
C ARG A 163 1.98 -9.17 -12.03
N PHE A 164 2.21 -7.94 -11.58
CA PHE A 164 2.56 -6.80 -12.43
C PHE A 164 3.88 -7.04 -13.16
N ILE A 165 4.93 -7.43 -12.44
CA ILE A 165 6.23 -7.78 -13.04
C ILE A 165 6.06 -8.91 -14.04
N GLU A 166 5.45 -10.04 -13.64
CA GLU A 166 5.27 -11.20 -14.51
C GLU A 166 4.51 -10.83 -15.79
N THR A 167 3.54 -9.92 -15.70
CA THR A 167 2.78 -9.43 -16.87
C THR A 167 3.65 -8.55 -17.77
N LEU A 168 4.51 -7.69 -17.22
CA LEU A 168 5.43 -6.86 -17.99
C LEU A 168 6.54 -7.69 -18.66
N GLU A 169 7.18 -8.59 -17.92
CA GLU A 169 8.27 -9.44 -18.41
C GLU A 169 7.79 -10.40 -19.52
N SER A 170 6.56 -10.89 -19.42
CA SER A 170 5.98 -11.77 -20.45
C SER A 170 5.37 -11.03 -21.64
N ALA A 171 5.17 -9.71 -21.53
CA ALA A 171 4.58 -8.92 -22.59
C ALA A 171 5.56 -8.74 -23.76
N THR A 172 5.20 -9.26 -24.93
CA THR A 172 6.01 -9.10 -26.16
C THR A 172 5.91 -7.68 -26.74
N THR A 173 4.91 -6.90 -26.32
CA THR A 173 4.67 -5.53 -26.75
C THR A 173 4.34 -4.66 -25.55
N CYS A 174 4.78 -3.40 -25.57
CA CYS A 174 4.51 -2.44 -24.50
C CYS A 174 3.00 -2.38 -24.17
N PRO A 175 2.59 -2.60 -22.91
CA PRO A 175 1.20 -2.56 -22.52
C PRO A 175 0.54 -1.22 -22.85
N PRO A 176 -0.71 -1.23 -23.34
CA PRO A 176 -1.43 0.00 -23.62
C PRO A 176 -1.68 0.79 -22.32
N GLY A 177 -1.57 2.12 -22.40
CA GLY A 177 -1.90 3.02 -21.30
C GLY A 177 -0.72 3.46 -20.43
N LEU A 178 0.47 2.90 -20.60
CA LEU A 178 1.68 3.40 -19.93
C LEU A 178 2.06 4.81 -20.44
N PRO A 179 2.56 5.69 -19.55
CA PRO A 179 3.10 6.98 -19.98
C PRO A 179 4.32 6.78 -20.90
N SER A 180 4.50 7.69 -21.86
CA SER A 180 5.61 7.60 -22.81
C SER A 180 6.99 7.81 -22.16
N ARG A 181 7.04 8.56 -21.06
CA ARG A 181 8.22 8.77 -20.22
C ARG A 181 7.79 9.11 -18.80
N VAL A 182 8.64 8.80 -17.84
CA VAL A 182 8.48 9.15 -16.43
C VAL A 182 9.80 9.68 -15.90
N PHE A 183 9.76 10.81 -15.21
CA PHE A 183 10.90 11.35 -14.49
C PHE A 183 10.78 11.06 -13.00
N ILE A 184 11.90 10.85 -12.31
CA ILE A 184 11.96 10.71 -10.85
C ILE A 184 12.89 11.80 -10.34
N CYS A 185 12.36 12.73 -9.54
CA CYS A 185 13.12 13.92 -9.13
C CYS A 185 13.03 14.18 -7.63
N GLY A 186 14.18 14.46 -7.01
CA GLY A 186 14.24 14.84 -5.61
C GLY A 186 13.87 13.71 -4.64
N ILE A 187 14.09 12.45 -5.05
CA ILE A 187 13.82 11.25 -4.25
C ILE A 187 15.16 10.58 -3.94
N SER A 188 15.55 10.60 -2.66
CA SER A 188 16.82 10.00 -2.21
C SER A 188 16.71 8.53 -1.81
N ALA A 189 15.49 8.01 -1.66
CA ALA A 189 15.24 6.60 -1.34
C ALA A 189 13.90 6.14 -1.91
N LEU A 190 13.90 4.96 -2.54
CA LEU A 190 12.72 4.23 -2.95
C LEU A 190 12.76 2.81 -2.34
N PRO A 191 11.60 2.24 -1.98
CA PRO A 191 11.53 0.82 -1.63
C PRO A 191 12.10 -0.06 -2.74
N PRO A 192 12.82 -1.15 -2.44
CA PRO A 192 13.40 -2.05 -3.45
C PRO A 192 12.35 -2.56 -4.45
N VAL A 193 11.16 -2.88 -3.94
CA VAL A 193 9.97 -3.27 -4.71
C VAL A 193 9.59 -2.16 -5.70
N TYR A 194 9.65 -0.88 -5.35
CA TYR A 194 9.33 0.16 -6.35
C TYR A 194 10.41 0.27 -7.43
N LEU A 195 11.67 0.06 -7.09
CA LEU A 195 12.76 0.07 -8.09
C LEU A 195 12.63 -1.06 -9.10
N GLN A 196 12.34 -2.27 -8.63
CA GLN A 196 12.13 -3.44 -9.50
C GLN A 196 10.94 -3.23 -10.47
N ALA A 197 9.84 -2.63 -10.03
CA ALA A 197 8.69 -2.35 -10.92
C ALA A 197 8.91 -1.15 -11.86
N LEU A 198 9.98 -0.37 -11.65
CA LEU A 198 10.38 0.72 -12.55
C LEU A 198 11.47 0.31 -13.52
N GLN A 199 12.13 -0.83 -13.26
CA GLN A 199 13.22 -1.34 -14.08
C GLN A 199 12.69 -2.11 -15.31
N GLU A 200 11.60 -2.85 -15.14
CA GLU A 200 10.89 -3.60 -16.19
C GLU A 200 9.86 -2.74 -16.92
#